data_AF-A2F8F2-F1
#
_entry.id   AF-A2F8F2-F1
#
_cell.length_a   1.000
_cell.length_b   1.000
_cell.length_c   1.000
_cell.angle_alpha   90.00
_cell.angle_beta   90.00
_cell.angle_gamma   90.00
#
_symmetry.space_group_name_H-M   'P 1'
#
loop_
_entity.id
_entity.type
_entity.pdbx_description
1 polymer ?
#
loop_
_entity_poly.entity_id
_entity_poly.type
_entity_poly.pdbx_seq_one_letter_code
_entity_poly.pdbx_strand_id
1 'polypeptide(L)'
;MAKSDSAAKRFTEMLNNNKIEKTYIARVLGQFPPEKKIVDLPIIESAESRAKMVCKEGGKPSQTEFELVTTNGKESIVKCHPITGRTHQIRVHLASIGFPISNDVFYGGTTASLTPEEESALKEAKSRGLLAEEIEEEWVNKEITFQIYLRSVHYKSELFDFSIDMPEWAKLD
;
A
#
# COMPACT_ATOMS: atom_id res chain seq x y z
N MET A 1 15.14 11.16 6.99
CA MET A 1 16.24 11.22 6.00
C MET A 1 17.58 11.17 6.72
N ALA A 2 18.60 10.56 6.10
CA ALA A 2 19.95 10.56 6.65
C ALA A 2 20.48 12.00 6.73
N LYS A 3 21.12 12.36 7.84
CA LYS A 3 21.63 13.72 8.09
C LYS A 3 23.07 13.93 7.60
N SER A 4 23.67 12.91 6.98
CA SER A 4 25.02 12.96 6.40
C SER A 4 25.16 12.00 5.22
N ASP A 5 26.06 12.32 4.29
CA ASP A 5 26.35 11.50 3.11
C ASP A 5 26.91 10.12 3.46
N SER A 6 27.75 10.04 4.49
CA SER A 6 28.29 8.76 4.97
C SER A 6 27.19 7.84 5.51
N ALA A 7 26.24 8.40 6.25
CA ALA A 7 25.07 7.65 6.73
C ALA A 7 24.16 7.23 5.56
N ALA A 8 23.97 8.09 4.55
CA ALA A 8 23.17 7.78 3.37
C ALA A 8 23.76 6.62 2.55
N LYS A 9 25.09 6.61 2.34
CA LYS A 9 25.81 5.52 1.66
C LYS A 9 25.67 4.21 2.41
N ARG A 10 25.95 4.20 3.72
CA ARG A 10 25.82 2.99 4.56
C ARG A 10 24.40 2.45 4.55
N PHE A 11 23.39 3.32 4.64
CA PHE A 11 21.98 2.91 4.60
C PHE A 11 21.61 2.31 3.24
N THR A 12 22.10 2.91 2.15
CA THR A 12 21.92 2.37 0.79
C THR A 12 22.54 0.98 0.65
N GLU A 13 23.76 0.78 1.15
CA GLU A 13 24.41 -0.54 1.16
C GLU A 13 23.62 -1.57 1.96
N MET A 14 23.07 -1.19 3.11
CA MET A 14 22.24 -2.09 3.92
C MET A 14 20.95 -2.47 3.18
N LEU A 15 20.30 -1.53 2.50
CA LEU A 15 19.13 -1.80 1.66
C LEU A 15 19.46 -2.72 0.50
N ASN A 16 20.56 -2.46 -0.22
CA ASN A 16 20.98 -3.24 -1.38
C ASN A 16 21.34 -4.70 -1.00
N ASN A 17 21.86 -4.90 0.20
CA ASN A 17 22.21 -6.21 0.72
C ASN A 17 21.08 -6.87 1.54
N ASN A 18 19.86 -6.34 1.52
CA ASN A 18 18.71 -6.80 2.30
C ASN A 18 19.00 -6.97 3.81
N LYS A 19 19.87 -6.11 4.39
CA LYS A 19 20.23 -6.12 5.82
C LYS A 19 19.26 -5.31 6.70
N ILE A 20 18.14 -4.89 6.14
CA ILE A 20 17.10 -4.14 6.85
C ILE A 20 15.79 -4.89 6.70
N GLU A 21 15.34 -5.47 7.80
CA GLU A 21 14.00 -6.01 7.95
C GLU A 21 13.02 -4.84 8.03
N LYS A 22 11.93 -4.93 7.28
CA LYS A 22 10.89 -3.91 7.24
C LYS A 22 9.55 -4.59 7.50
N THR A 23 8.75 -4.01 8.38
CA THR A 23 7.39 -4.46 8.61
C THR A 23 6.43 -3.30 8.36
N TYR A 24 5.41 -3.60 7.58
CA TYR A 24 4.33 -2.69 7.25
C TYR A 24 3.01 -3.25 7.74
N ILE A 25 2.06 -2.34 7.94
CA ILE A 25 0.65 -2.67 8.14
C ILE A 25 -0.11 -2.13 6.95
N ALA A 26 -1.01 -2.95 6.41
CA ALA A 26 -1.94 -2.57 5.35
C ALA A 26 -3.39 -2.84 5.79
N ARG A 27 -4.32 -1.94 5.45
CA ARG A 27 -5.77 -2.22 5.46
C ARG A 27 -6.17 -2.64 4.07
N VAL A 28 -6.72 -3.84 3.91
CA VAL A 28 -7.07 -4.42 2.62
C VAL A 28 -8.56 -4.73 2.54
N LEU A 29 -9.09 -4.70 1.34
CA LEU A 29 -10.47 -5.14 1.06
C LEU A 29 -10.58 -6.66 1.16
N GLY A 30 -11.70 -7.13 1.71
CA GLY A 30 -12.02 -8.54 1.87
C GLY A 30 -11.52 -9.17 3.17
N GLN A 31 -11.89 -10.43 3.34
CA GLN A 31 -11.46 -11.28 4.46
C GLN A 31 -10.16 -11.99 4.09
N PHE A 32 -9.02 -11.45 4.54
CA PHE A 32 -7.71 -12.03 4.28
C PHE A 32 -7.60 -13.37 5.03
N PRO A 33 -7.06 -14.42 4.38
CA PRO A 33 -6.99 -15.75 4.98
C PRO A 33 -6.10 -15.77 6.24
N PRO A 34 -6.41 -16.63 7.23
CA PRO A 34 -5.63 -16.71 8.46
C PRO A 34 -4.24 -17.33 8.25
N GLU A 35 -4.02 -18.11 7.18
CA GLU A 35 -2.71 -18.68 6.90
C GLU A 35 -1.76 -17.63 6.33
N LYS A 36 -0.50 -17.68 6.76
CA LYS A 36 0.58 -16.88 6.17
C LYS A 36 0.62 -17.09 4.65
N LYS A 37 0.65 -15.98 3.90
CA LYS A 37 0.79 -15.99 2.43
C LYS A 37 2.16 -15.46 2.02
N ILE A 38 2.78 -16.13 1.06
CA ILE A 38 4.01 -15.68 0.42
C ILE A 38 3.67 -15.39 -1.04
N VAL A 39 3.91 -14.16 -1.48
CA VAL A 39 3.79 -13.77 -2.88
C VAL A 39 5.18 -13.58 -3.44
N ASP A 40 5.56 -14.49 -4.34
CA ASP A 40 6.82 -14.45 -5.07
C ASP A 40 6.52 -14.24 -6.56
N LEU A 41 6.17 -13.01 -6.89
CA LEU A 41 5.80 -12.61 -8.25
C LEU A 41 6.71 -11.48 -8.71
N PRO A 42 7.43 -11.64 -9.84
CA PRO A 42 8.30 -10.59 -10.37
C PRO A 42 7.51 -9.36 -10.78
N ILE A 43 8.12 -8.18 -10.61
CA ILE A 43 7.48 -6.88 -10.83
C ILE A 43 8.19 -6.11 -11.94
N ILE A 44 7.41 -5.54 -12.86
CA ILE A 44 7.88 -4.65 -13.94
C ILE A 44 7.00 -3.40 -14.02
N GLU A 45 7.52 -2.33 -14.61
CA GLU A 45 6.73 -1.14 -14.96
C GLU A 45 5.65 -1.49 -15.99
N SER A 46 4.45 -0.92 -15.82
CA SER A 46 3.36 -1.13 -16.78
C SER A 46 3.65 -0.45 -18.11
N ALA A 47 3.31 -1.13 -19.21
CA ALA A 47 3.39 -0.57 -20.56
C ALA A 47 2.32 0.52 -20.79
N GLU A 48 1.19 0.44 -20.10
CA GLU A 48 0.06 1.37 -20.26
C GLU A 48 0.23 2.66 -19.43
N SER A 49 0.99 2.60 -18.34
CA SER A 49 1.24 3.75 -17.48
C SER A 49 2.53 3.57 -16.70
N ARG A 50 3.50 4.48 -16.92
CA ARG A 50 4.77 4.50 -16.19
C ARG A 50 4.62 4.72 -14.67
N ALA A 51 3.46 5.18 -14.21
CA ALA A 51 3.17 5.35 -12.79
C ALA A 51 2.75 4.04 -12.08
N LYS A 52 2.42 2.98 -12.84
CA LYS A 52 1.94 1.70 -12.33
C LYS A 52 2.97 0.59 -12.49
N MET A 53 2.95 -0.35 -11.56
CA MET A 53 3.73 -1.57 -11.59
C MET A 53 2.81 -2.76 -11.83
N VAL A 54 3.29 -3.84 -12.44
CA VAL A 54 2.50 -5.06 -12.66
C VAL A 54 3.31 -6.30 -12.31
N CYS A 55 2.64 -7.32 -11.80
CA CYS A 55 3.21 -8.66 -11.65
C CYS A 55 3.28 -9.31 -13.02
N LYS A 56 4.48 -9.56 -13.55
CA LYS A 56 4.67 -10.14 -14.89
C LYS A 56 6.00 -10.87 -15.00
N GLU A 57 5.99 -12.00 -15.70
CA GLU A 57 7.20 -12.72 -16.09
C GLU A 57 8.21 -11.80 -16.82
N GLY A 58 9.49 -12.04 -16.59
CA GLY A 58 10.57 -11.15 -17.06
C GLY A 58 10.76 -9.87 -16.25
N GLY A 59 9.92 -9.62 -15.23
CA GLY A 59 10.12 -8.54 -14.27
C GLY A 59 11.26 -8.81 -13.28
N LYS A 60 11.51 -7.83 -12.40
CA LYS A 60 12.52 -7.97 -11.33
C LYS A 60 11.99 -8.90 -10.25
N PRO A 61 12.78 -9.91 -9.80
CA PRO A 61 12.38 -10.80 -8.70
C PRO A 61 11.95 -10.00 -7.48
N SER A 62 10.79 -10.38 -6.93
CA SER A 62 10.14 -9.66 -5.85
C SER A 62 9.35 -10.61 -4.97
N GLN A 63 9.60 -10.57 -3.65
CA GLN A 63 8.95 -11.45 -2.69
C GLN A 63 8.47 -10.67 -1.46
N THR A 64 7.23 -10.94 -1.05
CA THR A 64 6.60 -10.35 0.15
C THR A 64 5.86 -11.43 0.93
N GLU A 65 6.02 -11.42 2.24
CA GLU A 65 5.22 -12.25 3.15
C GLU A 65 4.07 -11.44 3.76
N PHE A 66 2.92 -12.06 3.93
CA PHE A 66 1.71 -11.46 4.46
C PHE A 66 1.10 -12.33 5.56
N GLU A 67 0.65 -11.69 6.63
CA GLU A 67 0.01 -12.33 7.78
C GLU A 67 -1.22 -11.53 8.20
N LEU A 68 -2.35 -12.19 8.41
CA LEU A 68 -3.55 -11.58 8.98
C LEU A 68 -3.27 -11.11 10.42
N VAL A 69 -3.62 -9.87 10.72
CA VAL A 69 -3.60 -9.33 12.09
C VAL A 69 -5.02 -9.38 12.69
N THR A 70 -6.00 -8.83 11.97
CA THR A 70 -7.41 -8.83 12.37
C THR A 70 -8.30 -8.57 11.17
N THR A 71 -9.60 -8.90 11.26
CA THR A 71 -10.59 -8.67 10.22
C THR A 71 -11.97 -8.45 10.83
N ASN A 72 -12.81 -7.63 10.19
CA ASN A 72 -14.24 -7.49 10.48
C ASN A 72 -15.11 -8.19 9.42
N GLY A 73 -14.51 -9.04 8.58
CA GLY A 73 -15.18 -9.77 7.48
C GLY A 73 -15.31 -8.98 6.18
N LYS A 74 -15.32 -7.64 6.22
CA LYS A 74 -15.33 -6.78 5.03
C LYS A 74 -13.94 -6.31 4.64
N GLU A 75 -13.12 -6.01 5.64
CA GLU A 75 -11.74 -5.57 5.49
C GLU A 75 -10.85 -6.34 6.45
N SER A 76 -9.55 -6.31 6.17
CA SER A 76 -8.54 -6.96 6.99
C SER A 76 -7.34 -6.06 7.22
N ILE A 77 -6.76 -6.17 8.40
CA ILE A 77 -5.44 -5.61 8.70
C ILE A 77 -4.42 -6.70 8.47
N VAL A 78 -3.46 -6.41 7.60
CA VAL A 78 -2.44 -7.36 7.16
C VAL A 78 -1.08 -6.81 7.52
N LYS A 79 -0.26 -7.63 8.18
CA LYS A 79 1.15 -7.37 8.36
C LYS A 79 1.89 -7.79 7.10
N CYS A 80 2.70 -6.90 6.55
CA CYS A 80 3.46 -7.14 5.32
C CYS A 80 4.96 -7.08 5.61
N HIS A 81 5.69 -8.10 5.18
CA HIS A 81 7.13 -8.21 5.31
C HIS A 81 7.77 -8.36 3.92
N PRO A 82 8.13 -7.24 3.25
CA PRO A 82 8.75 -7.29 1.94
C PRO A 82 10.24 -7.64 2.05
N ILE A 83 10.60 -8.81 1.53
CA ILE A 83 11.98 -9.32 1.47
C ILE A 83 12.81 -8.48 0.50
N THR A 84 12.23 -8.14 -0.64
CA THR A 84 12.80 -7.20 -1.62
C THR A 84 12.25 -5.78 -1.43
N GLY A 85 12.70 -4.82 -2.24
CA GLY A 85 12.27 -3.42 -2.16
C GLY A 85 11.96 -2.80 -3.52
N ARG A 86 10.98 -3.33 -4.26
CA ARG A 86 10.54 -2.72 -5.53
C ARG A 86 9.49 -1.64 -5.32
N THR A 87 9.45 -0.68 -6.23
CA THR A 87 8.40 0.35 -6.26
C THR A 87 7.03 -0.32 -6.23
N HIS A 88 6.13 0.18 -5.37
CA HIS A 88 4.76 -0.33 -5.19
C HIS A 88 4.63 -1.84 -4.88
N GLN A 89 5.70 -2.51 -4.43
CA GLN A 89 5.72 -3.97 -4.26
C GLN A 89 4.56 -4.52 -3.43
N ILE A 90 4.36 -4.01 -2.21
CA ILE A 90 3.28 -4.46 -1.33
C ILE A 90 1.91 -4.26 -2.00
N ARG A 91 1.70 -3.08 -2.61
CA ARG A 91 0.44 -2.68 -3.25
C ARG A 91 0.06 -3.64 -4.38
N VAL A 92 0.99 -3.87 -5.31
CA VAL A 92 0.74 -4.74 -6.48
C VAL A 92 0.65 -6.22 -6.09
N HIS A 93 1.44 -6.69 -5.12
CA HIS A 93 1.36 -8.06 -4.63
C HIS A 93 0.01 -8.33 -3.97
N LEU A 94 -0.44 -7.47 -3.07
CA LEU A 94 -1.75 -7.58 -2.42
C LEU A 94 -2.90 -7.58 -3.45
N ALA A 95 -2.86 -6.66 -4.42
CA ALA A 95 -3.84 -6.64 -5.51
C ALA A 95 -3.80 -7.90 -6.37
N SER A 96 -2.61 -8.45 -6.65
CA SER A 96 -2.46 -9.66 -7.48
C SER A 96 -3.06 -10.92 -6.86
N ILE A 97 -3.22 -10.95 -5.54
CA ILE A 97 -3.87 -12.04 -4.80
C ILE A 97 -5.31 -11.71 -4.40
N GLY A 98 -5.89 -10.63 -4.93
CA GLY A 98 -7.30 -10.27 -4.73
C GLY A 98 -7.60 -9.48 -3.46
N PHE A 99 -6.60 -8.98 -2.75
CA PHE A 99 -6.77 -8.21 -1.51
C PHE A 99 -6.13 -6.82 -1.63
N PRO A 100 -6.58 -5.97 -2.57
CA PRO A 100 -5.98 -4.65 -2.75
C PRO A 100 -6.10 -3.80 -1.48
N ILE A 101 -5.14 -2.89 -1.29
CA ILE A 101 -5.16 -1.96 -0.16
C ILE A 101 -6.41 -1.07 -0.28
N SER A 102 -7.23 -1.01 0.75
CA SER A 102 -8.39 -0.12 0.82
C SER A 102 -7.92 1.30 0.56
N ASN A 103 -8.63 2.07 -0.27
CA ASN A 103 -8.28 3.43 -0.76
C ASN A 103 -7.12 3.54 -1.78
N ASP A 104 -6.55 2.43 -2.24
CA ASP A 104 -5.52 2.44 -3.29
C ASP A 104 -6.12 2.48 -4.70
N VAL A 105 -6.37 3.70 -5.19
CA VAL A 105 -6.96 3.97 -6.52
C VAL A 105 -6.16 3.39 -7.69
N PHE A 106 -4.86 3.14 -7.54
CA PHE A 106 -4.05 2.63 -8.64
C PHE A 106 -4.22 1.13 -8.86
N TYR A 107 -4.47 0.38 -7.77
CA TYR A 107 -4.44 -1.08 -7.74
C TYR A 107 -5.78 -1.71 -7.35
N GLY A 108 -6.89 -1.00 -7.58
CA GLY A 108 -8.24 -1.53 -7.39
C GLY A 108 -8.75 -1.46 -5.95
N GLY A 109 -8.06 -0.72 -5.09
CA GLY A 109 -8.60 -0.30 -3.81
C GLY A 109 -9.70 0.72 -4.05
N THR A 110 -10.95 0.34 -3.84
CA THR A 110 -12.02 1.34 -3.70
C THR A 110 -11.72 2.16 -2.44
N THR A 111 -11.94 3.48 -2.48
CA THR A 111 -12.09 4.25 -1.23
C THR A 111 -13.06 3.49 -0.35
N ALA A 112 -12.74 3.34 0.95
CA ALA A 112 -13.57 2.63 1.92
C ALA A 112 -15.05 2.93 1.61
N SER A 113 -15.86 1.87 1.49
CA SER A 113 -17.25 1.98 1.07
C SER A 113 -17.88 3.18 1.74
N LEU A 114 -18.31 4.15 0.94
CA LEU A 114 -19.09 5.28 1.42
C LEU A 114 -20.22 4.71 2.30
N THR A 115 -20.51 5.34 3.43
CA THR A 115 -21.72 4.94 4.17
C THR A 115 -22.93 5.10 3.25
N PRO A 116 -24.05 4.40 3.48
CA PRO A 116 -25.26 4.60 2.67
C PRO A 116 -25.68 6.08 2.57
N GLU A 117 -25.44 6.87 3.62
CA GLU A 117 -25.65 8.31 3.64
C GLU A 117 -24.68 9.06 2.72
N GLU A 118 -23.40 8.70 2.73
CA GLU A 118 -22.38 9.30 1.85
C GLU A 118 -22.59 8.88 0.39
N GLU A 119 -23.01 7.64 0.10
CA GLU A 119 -23.40 7.20 -1.24
C GLU A 119 -24.62 7.96 -1.75
N SER A 120 -25.61 8.16 -0.87
CA SER A 120 -26.81 8.93 -1.18
C SER A 120 -26.45 10.40 -1.45
N ALA A 121 -25.60 11.00 -0.62
CA ALA A 121 -25.13 12.38 -0.78
C ALA A 121 -24.31 12.54 -2.07
N LEU A 122 -23.47 11.56 -2.41
CA LEU A 122 -22.70 11.58 -3.66
C LEU A 122 -23.61 11.43 -4.89
N LYS A 123 -24.62 10.55 -4.83
CA LYS A 123 -25.64 10.40 -5.89
C LYS A 123 -26.48 11.66 -6.04
N GLU A 124 -26.89 12.27 -4.93
CA GLU A 124 -27.65 13.52 -4.90
C GLU A 124 -26.83 14.67 -5.49
N ALA A 125 -25.56 14.80 -5.09
CA ALA A 125 -24.64 15.80 -5.64
C ALA A 125 -24.42 15.62 -7.15
N LYS A 126 -24.26 14.37 -7.63
CA LYS A 126 -24.18 14.08 -9.08
C LYS A 126 -25.48 14.46 -9.80
N SER A 127 -26.64 14.10 -9.23
CA SER A 127 -27.95 14.39 -9.82
C SER A 127 -28.24 15.90 -9.93
N ARG A 128 -27.62 16.69 -9.06
CA ARG A 128 -27.73 18.16 -9.03
C ARG A 128 -26.67 18.86 -9.87
N GLY A 129 -25.79 18.10 -10.56
CA GLY A 129 -24.68 18.67 -11.31
C GLY A 129 -23.66 19.41 -10.43
N LEU A 130 -23.64 19.11 -9.12
CA LEU A 130 -22.72 19.73 -8.14
C LEU A 130 -21.34 19.08 -8.14
N LEU A 131 -21.16 18.03 -8.94
CA LEU A 131 -19.88 17.39 -9.21
C LEU A 131 -19.56 17.68 -10.67
N ALA A 132 -18.44 18.36 -10.91
CA ALA A 132 -17.98 18.67 -12.25
C ALA A 132 -17.81 17.37 -13.06
N GLU A 133 -18.35 17.36 -14.28
CA GLU A 133 -18.23 16.23 -15.23
C GLU A 133 -16.77 15.97 -15.63
N GLU A 134 -15.92 16.96 -15.44
CA GLU A 134 -14.47 16.89 -15.53
C GLU A 134 -13.90 17.39 -14.20
N ILE A 135 -13.10 16.56 -13.53
CA ILE A 135 -12.28 17.04 -12.42
C ILE A 135 -11.38 18.12 -13.02
N GLU A 136 -11.63 19.38 -12.70
CA GLU A 136 -10.79 20.50 -13.12
C GLU A 136 -9.32 20.16 -12.86
N GLU A 137 -8.48 20.37 -13.89
CA GLU A 137 -7.02 20.17 -13.84
C GLU A 137 -6.35 20.94 -12.67
N GLU A 138 -7.07 21.82 -11.99
CA GLU A 138 -6.65 22.51 -10.76
C GLU A 138 -6.55 21.62 -9.51
N TRP A 139 -7.14 20.42 -9.49
CA TRP A 139 -6.88 19.42 -8.43
C TRP A 139 -5.59 18.62 -8.64
N VAL A 140 -4.93 18.76 -9.79
CA VAL A 140 -3.69 18.03 -10.12
C VAL A 140 -2.48 18.60 -9.36
N ASN A 141 -2.56 19.83 -8.83
CA ASN A 141 -1.42 20.54 -8.23
C ASN A 141 -1.53 20.89 -6.74
N LYS A 142 -2.58 20.46 -6.02
CA LYS A 142 -2.48 20.31 -4.57
C LYS A 142 -1.99 18.91 -4.33
N GLU A 143 -0.79 18.76 -3.78
CA GLU A 143 -0.20 17.48 -3.34
C GLU A 143 -1.28 16.51 -2.83
N ILE A 144 -1.85 15.70 -3.74
CA ILE A 144 -2.74 14.62 -3.35
C ILE A 144 -1.80 13.59 -2.78
N THR A 145 -1.48 13.78 -1.51
CA THR A 145 -0.94 12.71 -0.70
C THR A 145 -2.11 11.75 -0.56
N PHE A 146 -2.26 10.85 -1.55
CA PHE A 146 -3.07 9.67 -1.42
C PHE A 146 -2.43 8.88 -0.27
N GLN A 147 -2.78 9.23 0.97
CA GLN A 147 -2.38 8.47 2.14
C GLN A 147 -3.11 7.13 2.02
N ILE A 148 -2.44 6.21 1.35
CA ILE A 148 -2.91 4.85 1.27
C ILE A 148 -2.87 4.24 2.66
N TYR A 149 -3.77 3.31 2.98
CA TYR A 149 -3.72 2.59 4.26
C TYR A 149 -2.58 1.56 4.26
N LEU A 150 -1.35 2.05 4.17
CA LEU A 150 -0.10 1.33 4.22
C LEU A 150 0.90 2.17 5.01
N ARG A 151 1.39 1.63 6.13
CA ARG A 151 2.36 2.32 6.97
C ARG A 151 3.46 1.38 7.43
N SER A 152 4.71 1.81 7.32
CA SER A 152 5.83 1.09 7.96
C SER A 152 5.74 1.28 9.46
N VAL A 153 5.74 0.17 10.20
CA VAL A 153 5.65 0.17 11.66
C VAL A 153 6.95 -0.26 12.33
N HIS A 154 7.85 -0.92 11.60
CA HIS A 154 9.09 -1.43 12.17
C HIS A 154 10.19 -1.51 11.11
N TYR A 155 11.39 -1.08 11.50
CA TYR A 155 12.62 -1.25 10.76
C TYR A 155 13.69 -1.79 11.69
N LYS A 156 14.32 -2.89 11.30
CA LYS A 156 15.34 -3.55 12.12
C LYS A 156 16.57 -3.90 11.30
N SER A 157 17.73 -3.71 11.91
CA SER A 157 19.02 -4.14 11.40
C SER A 157 19.96 -4.45 12.57
N GLU A 158 21.21 -4.83 12.29
CA GLU A 158 22.23 -5.00 13.32
C GLU A 158 22.59 -3.68 14.06
N LEU A 159 22.26 -2.53 13.47
CA LEU A 159 22.68 -1.22 13.99
C LEU A 159 21.55 -0.45 14.67
N PHE A 160 20.31 -0.86 14.44
CA PHE A 160 19.14 -0.15 14.92
C PHE A 160 17.92 -1.04 14.97
N ASP A 161 16.99 -0.67 15.83
CA ASP A 161 15.67 -1.26 15.94
C ASP A 161 14.67 -0.13 16.23
N PHE A 162 13.84 0.19 15.25
CA PHE A 162 12.89 1.31 15.32
C PHE A 162 11.48 0.80 15.11
N SER A 163 10.62 0.95 16.12
CA SER A 163 9.20 0.65 16.02
C SER A 163 8.36 1.89 16.30
N ILE A 164 7.18 1.92 15.70
CA ILE A 164 6.11 2.86 16.05
C ILE A 164 4.85 2.07 16.39
N ASP A 165 3.93 2.72 17.11
CA ASP A 165 2.63 2.13 17.40
C ASP A 165 1.82 1.88 16.13
N MET A 166 0.85 0.97 16.26
CA MET A 166 -0.12 0.69 15.20
C MET A 166 -0.85 1.98 14.81
N PRO A 167 -1.04 2.22 13.50
CA PRO A 167 -1.80 3.39 13.06
C PRO A 167 -3.25 3.29 13.54
N GLU A 168 -3.86 4.43 13.88
CA GLU A 168 -5.25 4.49 14.36
C GLU A 168 -6.25 3.84 13.39
N TRP A 169 -6.05 3.99 12.08
CA TRP A 169 -6.91 3.39 11.06
C TRP A 169 -6.85 1.85 10.99
N ALA A 170 -5.89 1.22 11.70
CA ALA A 170 -5.81 -0.24 11.82
C ALA A 170 -6.73 -0.80 12.91
N LYS A 171 -7.43 0.05 13.66
CA LYS A 171 -8.59 -0.36 14.45
C LYS A 171 -9.75 -0.48 13.47
N LEU A 172 -10.21 -1.71 13.23
CA LEU A 172 -11.41 -1.95 12.44
C LEU A 172 -12.63 -1.74 13.34
N ASP A 173 -13.64 -1.07 12.79
CA ASP A 173 -14.97 -0.94 13.39
C ASP A 173 -15.77 -2.26 13.30
#